data_AF-A0A5D3J221-F1
#
_entry.id   AF-A0A5D3J221-F1
#
_cell.length_a   1.000
_cell.length_b   1.000
_cell.length_c   1.000
_cell.angle_alpha   90.00
_cell.angle_beta   90.00
_cell.angle_gamma   90.00
#
_symmetry.space_group_name_H-M   'P 1'
#
loop_
_entity.id
_entity.type
_entity.pdbx_description
1 polymer ?
#
loop_
_entity_poly.entity_id
_entity_poly.type
_entity_poly.pdbx_seq_one_letter_code
_entity_poly.pdbx_strand_id
1 'polypeptide(L)'
;GVIGAFLFNPHIGVFTELFAVVGWDFSFQTDPVDATFALILVSVWKQVSVNFIYFLAGLQSISYAVKEAAMLDCISDSKRFWTITFPLLAPTGFFLLVINLTYSFFETFGVIDTMTNGGPGGGTTSLVYKVYRDGFVGADLGGSSA
;
A
#
# COMPACT_ATOMS: atom_id res chain seq x y z
N GLY A 1 -3.57 10.23 -3.02
CA GLY A 1 -2.72 11.41 -3.14
C GLY A 1 -3.32 12.57 -2.39
N VAL A 2 -4.10 13.41 -3.07
CA VAL A 2 -4.67 14.66 -2.52
C VAL A 2 -5.39 14.49 -1.18
N ILE A 3 -6.34 13.54 -1.07
CA ILE A 3 -7.05 13.28 0.20
C ILE A 3 -6.06 12.85 1.30
N GLY A 4 -5.04 12.06 0.96
CA GLY A 4 -3.97 11.70 1.89
C GLY A 4 -3.19 12.92 2.37
N ALA A 5 -2.80 13.82 1.46
CA ALA A 5 -2.12 15.07 1.83
C ALA A 5 -2.97 15.94 2.78
N PHE A 6 -4.29 15.95 2.60
CA PHE A 6 -5.21 16.62 3.53
C PHE A 6 -5.28 15.93 4.89
N LEU A 7 -5.42 14.60 4.91
CA LEU A 7 -5.56 13.83 6.15
C LEU A 7 -4.32 13.86 7.04
N PHE A 8 -3.13 13.96 6.44
CA PHE A 8 -1.85 14.07 7.14
C PHE A 8 -1.36 15.52 7.29
N ASN A 9 -2.18 16.52 6.96
CA ASN A 9 -1.77 17.92 7.06
C ASN A 9 -1.48 18.31 8.53
N PRO A 10 -0.33 18.94 8.85
CA PRO A 10 0.01 19.34 10.22
C PRO A 10 -0.99 20.28 10.91
N HIS A 11 -1.76 21.06 10.14
CA HIS A 11 -2.66 22.08 10.70
C HIS A 11 -4.13 21.64 10.76
N ILE A 12 -4.58 20.78 9.84
CA ILE A 12 -5.99 20.40 9.68
C ILE A 12 -6.23 18.89 9.57
N GLY A 13 -5.16 18.10 9.65
CA GLY A 13 -5.20 16.65 9.45
C GLY A 13 -5.71 15.91 10.68
N VAL A 14 -6.60 14.95 10.45
CA VAL A 14 -7.14 14.10 11.53
C VAL A 14 -6.06 13.14 12.06
N PHE A 15 -5.14 12.68 11.20
CA PHE A 15 -4.10 11.75 11.64
C PHE A 15 -3.00 12.43 12.44
N THR A 16 -2.62 13.65 12.08
CA THR A 16 -1.66 14.47 12.82
C THR A 16 -2.16 14.77 14.22
N GLU A 17 -3.44 15.13 14.37
CA GLU A 17 -4.07 15.31 15.69
C GLU A 17 -4.09 14.00 16.51
N LEU A 18 -4.44 12.88 15.87
CA LEU A 18 -4.45 11.57 16.54
C LEU A 18 -3.06 11.16 17.05
N PHE A 19 -2.00 11.40 16.25
CA PHE A 19 -0.63 11.10 16.66
C PHE A 19 -0.16 12.00 17.80
N ALA A 20 -0.56 13.28 17.80
CA ALA A 20 -0.26 14.20 18.88
C ALA A 20 -0.86 13.75 20.23
N VAL A 21 -2.06 13.15 20.24
CA VAL A 21 -2.68 12.58 21.46
C VAL A 21 -1.82 11.46 22.07
N VAL A 22 -1.11 10.70 21.23
CA VAL A 22 -0.22 9.61 21.65
C VAL A 22 1.21 10.11 21.95
N GLY A 23 1.45 11.43 21.80
CA GLY A 23 2.74 12.07 22.07
C GLY A 23 3.73 12.02 20.91
N TRP A 24 3.29 11.67 19.70
CA TRP A 24 4.11 11.70 18.50
C TRP A 24 3.87 13.01 17.73
N ASP A 25 4.88 13.87 17.69
CA ASP A 25 4.90 15.09 16.88
C ASP A 25 5.17 14.74 15.41
N PHE A 26 4.11 14.31 14.72
CA PHE A 26 4.20 13.82 13.35
C PHE A 26 4.26 14.97 12.35
N SER A 27 5.32 15.00 11.53
CA SER A 27 5.50 16.03 10.50
C SER A 27 6.03 15.45 9.19
N PHE A 28 5.10 15.10 8.30
CA PHE A 28 5.45 14.58 6.97
C PHE A 28 6.17 15.60 6.06
N GLN A 29 6.12 16.90 6.38
CA GLN A 29 6.75 17.94 5.57
C GLN A 29 8.24 18.12 5.89
N THR A 30 8.63 17.85 7.14
CA THR A 30 9.99 18.11 7.62
C THR A 30 10.76 16.83 7.89
N ASP A 31 10.09 15.77 8.34
CA ASP A 31 10.72 14.50 8.69
C ASP A 31 10.58 13.46 7.55
N PRO A 32 11.69 12.90 7.02
CA PRO A 32 11.64 11.91 5.94
C PRO A 32 10.98 10.58 6.34
N VAL A 33 11.09 10.17 7.61
CA VAL A 33 10.51 8.94 8.13
C VAL A 33 8.99 9.09 8.19
N ASP A 34 8.50 10.21 8.71
CA ASP A 34 7.07 10.51 8.77
C ASP A 34 6.46 10.64 7.35
N ALA A 35 7.19 11.29 6.44
CA ALA A 35 6.81 11.39 5.04
C ALA A 35 6.66 10.01 4.38
N THR A 36 7.64 9.14 4.59
CA THR A 36 7.62 7.76 4.07
C THR A 36 6.48 6.96 4.68
N PHE A 37 6.25 7.11 5.98
CA PHE A 37 5.15 6.44 6.68
C PHE A 37 3.78 6.85 6.11
N ALA A 38 3.53 8.16 5.94
CA ALA A 38 2.29 8.66 5.33
C ALA A 38 2.10 8.10 3.91
N LEU A 39 3.16 8.08 3.10
CA LEU A 39 3.10 7.55 1.74
C LEU A 39 2.77 6.05 1.71
N ILE A 40 3.37 5.25 2.61
CA ILE A 40 3.08 3.83 2.74
C ILE A 40 1.61 3.64 3.11
N LEU A 41 1.11 4.35 4.12
CA LEU A 41 -0.27 4.20 4.59
C LEU A 41 -1.28 4.55 3.48
N VAL A 42 -1.08 5.67 2.78
CA VAL A 42 -1.96 6.06 1.66
C VAL A 42 -1.86 5.08 0.49
N SER A 43 -0.68 4.55 0.20
CA SER A 43 -0.47 3.57 -0.87
C SER A 43 -1.13 2.22 -0.54
N VAL A 44 -0.98 1.75 0.70
CA VAL A 44 -1.65 0.54 1.20
C VAL A 44 -3.16 0.70 1.15
N TRP A 45 -3.69 1.84 1.62
CA TRP A 45 -5.11 2.12 1.59
C TRP A 45 -5.71 1.98 0.18
N LYS A 46 -5.01 2.50 -0.84
CA LYS A 46 -5.44 2.37 -2.24
C LYS A 46 -5.52 0.89 -2.67
N GLN A 47 -4.56 0.06 -2.26
CA GLN A 47 -4.50 -1.35 -2.66
C GLN A 47 -5.42 -2.28 -1.87
N VAL A 48 -5.80 -1.90 -0.65
CA VAL A 48 -6.73 -2.70 0.18
C VAL A 48 -8.02 -3.02 -0.56
N SER A 49 -8.61 -2.05 -1.25
CA SER A 49 -9.87 -2.23 -1.99
C SER A 49 -9.74 -3.28 -3.10
N VAL A 50 -8.64 -3.27 -3.86
CA VAL A 50 -8.39 -4.22 -4.93
C VAL A 50 -8.14 -5.62 -4.35
N ASN A 51 -7.23 -5.71 -3.36
CA ASN A 51 -6.91 -6.98 -2.71
C ASN A 51 -8.15 -7.65 -2.11
N PHE A 52 -9.06 -6.87 -1.52
CA PHE A 52 -10.31 -7.37 -0.97
C PHE A 52 -11.18 -8.05 -2.03
N ILE A 53 -11.34 -7.45 -3.21
CA ILE A 53 -12.14 -8.02 -4.30
C ILE A 53 -11.55 -9.35 -4.76
N TYR A 54 -10.23 -9.43 -4.92
CA TYR A 54 -9.56 -10.67 -5.33
C TYR A 54 -9.68 -11.77 -4.28
N PHE A 55 -9.50 -11.45 -2.99
CA PHE A 55 -9.71 -12.43 -1.92
C PHE A 55 -11.17 -12.88 -1.83
N LEU A 56 -12.13 -11.97 -2.03
CA LEU A 56 -13.54 -12.33 -2.07
C LEU A 56 -13.85 -13.28 -3.23
N ALA A 57 -13.34 -12.98 -4.42
CA ALA A 57 -13.47 -13.87 -5.58
C ALA A 57 -12.83 -15.24 -5.33
N GLY A 58 -11.64 -15.28 -4.71
CA GLY A 58 -10.98 -16.53 -4.33
C GLY A 58 -11.76 -17.33 -3.28
N LEU A 59 -12.43 -16.67 -2.33
CA LEU A 59 -13.30 -17.33 -1.35
C LEU A 59 -14.58 -17.89 -1.99
N GLN A 60 -15.08 -17.21 -3.04
CA GLN A 60 -16.25 -17.65 -3.80
C GLN A 60 -15.94 -18.82 -4.73
N SER A 61 -14.70 -18.95 -5.23
CA SER A 61 -14.29 -20.08 -6.07
C SER A 61 -14.15 -21.40 -5.30
N ILE A 62 -14.06 -21.36 -3.96
CA ILE A 62 -14.05 -22.57 -3.14
C ILE A 62 -15.45 -23.21 -3.18
N SER A 63 -15.51 -24.44 -3.72
CA SER A 63 -16.76 -25.17 -3.90
C SER A 63 -17.48 -25.42 -2.57
N TYR A 64 -18.81 -25.46 -2.63
CA TYR A 64 -19.65 -25.70 -1.45
C TYR A 64 -19.34 -27.07 -0.81
N ALA A 65 -19.11 -28.10 -1.63
CA ALA A 65 -18.77 -29.44 -1.15
C ALA A 65 -17.49 -29.46 -0.30
N VAL A 66 -16.45 -28.68 -0.67
CA VAL A 66 -15.22 -28.56 0.13
C VAL A 66 -15.50 -27.87 1.47
N LYS A 67 -16.38 -26.86 1.50
CA LYS A 67 -16.78 -26.17 2.73
C LYS A 67 -17.57 -27.09 3.66
N GLU A 68 -18.45 -27.94 3.13
CA GLU A 68 -19.17 -28.94 3.91
C GLU A 68 -18.25 -30.03 4.47
N ALA A 69 -17.37 -30.60 3.65
CA ALA A 69 -16.38 -31.58 4.12
C ALA A 69 -15.52 -30.97 5.25
N ALA A 70 -15.10 -29.72 5.09
CA ALA A 70 -14.34 -28.99 6.09
C ALA A 70 -15.12 -28.75 7.40
N MET A 71 -16.46 -28.62 7.36
CA MET A 71 -17.30 -28.53 8.56
C MET A 71 -17.42 -29.86 9.29
N LEU A 72 -17.36 -30.97 8.58
CA LEU A 72 -17.40 -32.31 9.16
C LEU A 72 -16.04 -32.71 9.76
N ASP A 73 -14.93 -32.36 9.09
CA ASP A 73 -13.58 -32.79 9.47
C ASP A 73 -12.89 -31.89 10.52
N CYS A 74 -13.29 -30.61 10.62
CA CYS A 74 -12.65 -29.66 11.53
C CYS A 74 -13.54 -29.33 12.73
N ILE A 75 -12.99 -29.48 13.93
CA ILE A 75 -13.68 -29.17 15.21
C ILE A 75 -13.87 -27.66 15.43
N SER A 76 -12.98 -26.81 14.88
CA SER A 76 -13.02 -25.36 15.12
C SER A 76 -12.87 -24.54 13.83
N ASP A 77 -13.52 -23.38 13.80
CA ASP A 77 -13.47 -22.45 12.67
C ASP A 77 -12.04 -21.94 12.37
N SER A 78 -11.23 -21.74 13.42
CA SER A 78 -9.83 -21.31 13.26
C SER A 78 -8.98 -22.40 12.59
N LYS A 79 -9.15 -23.68 13.00
CA LYS A 79 -8.46 -24.80 12.35
C LYS A 79 -8.92 -24.94 10.90
N ARG A 80 -10.21 -24.79 10.63
CA ARG A 80 -10.77 -24.80 9.27
C ARG A 80 -10.15 -23.73 8.38
N PHE A 81 -9.99 -22.51 8.90
CA PHE A 81 -9.36 -21.42 8.16
C PHE A 81 -7.91 -21.76 7.80
N TRP A 82 -7.08 -22.13 8.77
CA TRP A 82 -5.64 -22.36 8.53
C TRP A 82 -5.33 -23.64 7.75
N THR A 83 -6.15 -24.69 7.88
CA THR A 83 -5.90 -25.98 7.24
C THR A 83 -6.54 -26.10 5.85
N ILE A 84 -7.67 -25.43 5.61
CA ILE A 84 -8.42 -25.59 4.34
C ILE A 84 -8.52 -24.26 3.59
N THR A 85 -9.11 -23.22 4.20
CA THR A 85 -9.37 -21.96 3.49
C THR A 85 -8.10 -21.24 3.07
N PHE A 86 -7.13 -21.09 3.98
CA PHE A 86 -5.89 -20.35 3.73
C PHE A 86 -5.01 -21.03 2.67
N PRO A 87 -4.76 -22.35 2.70
CA PRO A 87 -4.02 -23.04 1.64
C PRO A 87 -4.71 -22.96 0.27
N LEU A 88 -6.05 -23.03 0.23
CA LEU A 88 -6.81 -22.89 -1.03
C LEU A 88 -6.77 -21.46 -1.58
N LEU A 89 -6.60 -20.44 -0.73
CA LEU A 89 -6.39 -19.05 -1.13
C LEU A 89 -4.93 -18.71 -1.45
N ALA A 90 -3.97 -19.58 -1.12
CA ALA A 90 -2.54 -19.32 -1.32
C ALA A 90 -2.19 -18.93 -2.77
N PRO A 91 -2.76 -19.53 -3.83
CA PRO A 91 -2.51 -19.09 -5.21
C PRO A 91 -2.95 -17.63 -5.47
N THR A 92 -4.10 -17.23 -4.95
CA THR A 92 -4.59 -15.84 -5.04
C THR A 92 -3.71 -14.89 -4.24
N GLY A 93 -3.32 -15.27 -3.03
CA GLY A 93 -2.42 -14.48 -2.19
C GLY A 93 -1.05 -14.29 -2.83
N PHE A 94 -0.49 -15.34 -3.43
CA PHE A 94 0.79 -15.28 -4.14
C PHE A 94 0.71 -14.38 -5.37
N PHE A 95 -0.36 -14.49 -6.17
CA PHE A 95 -0.60 -13.59 -7.29
C PHE A 95 -0.67 -12.13 -6.84
N LEU A 96 -1.46 -11.84 -5.79
CA LEU A 96 -1.57 -10.49 -5.26
C LEU A 96 -0.23 -9.98 -4.70
N LEU A 97 0.56 -10.83 -4.07
CA LEU A 97 1.90 -10.46 -3.58
C LEU A 97 2.79 -9.97 -4.73
N VAL A 98 2.83 -10.70 -5.84
CA VAL A 98 3.64 -10.33 -7.02
C VAL A 98 3.14 -9.01 -7.62
N ILE A 99 1.82 -8.84 -7.79
CA ILE A 99 1.24 -7.62 -8.34
C ILE A 99 1.47 -6.41 -7.43
N ASN A 100 1.29 -6.57 -6.11
CA ASN A 100 1.53 -5.49 -5.15
C ASN A 100 3.01 -5.12 -5.06
N LEU A 101 3.91 -6.09 -5.21
CA LEU A 101 5.35 -5.83 -5.27
C LEU A 101 5.70 -4.98 -6.50
N THR A 102 5.22 -5.36 -7.67
CA THR A 102 5.38 -4.56 -8.91
C THR A 102 4.78 -3.16 -8.75
N TYR A 103 3.58 -3.06 -8.16
CA TYR A 103 2.93 -1.78 -7.89
C TYR A 103 3.82 -0.87 -7.00
N SER A 104 4.42 -1.42 -5.94
CA SER A 104 5.27 -0.68 -5.02
C SER A 104 6.48 -0.03 -5.71
N PHE A 105 7.05 -0.70 -6.71
CA PHE A 105 8.23 -0.20 -7.42
C PHE A 105 7.90 0.83 -8.51
N PHE A 106 6.79 0.65 -9.23
CA PHE A 106 6.54 1.40 -10.47
C PHE A 106 5.35 2.38 -10.40
N GLU A 107 4.32 2.07 -9.62
CA GLU A 107 3.04 2.81 -9.62
C GLU A 107 2.88 3.77 -8.43
N THR A 108 3.93 3.92 -7.61
CA THR A 108 3.94 4.84 -6.45
C THR A 108 4.13 6.31 -6.84
N PHE A 109 4.47 6.58 -8.10
CA PHE A 109 4.74 7.92 -8.64
C PHE A 109 3.66 8.94 -8.27
N GLY A 110 2.39 8.67 -8.59
CA GLY A 110 1.31 9.64 -8.39
C GLY A 110 1.05 9.98 -6.93
N VAL A 111 1.34 9.06 -6.00
CA VAL A 111 1.21 9.31 -4.56
C VAL A 111 2.36 10.18 -4.06
N ILE A 112 3.60 9.87 -4.49
CA ILE A 112 4.80 10.66 -4.16
C ILE A 112 4.65 12.09 -4.66
N ASP A 113 4.29 12.26 -5.93
CA ASP A 113 4.15 13.57 -6.58
C ASP A 113 3.11 14.44 -5.86
N THR A 114 1.90 13.89 -5.65
CA THR A 114 0.80 14.66 -5.05
C THR A 114 0.96 14.98 -3.56
N MET A 115 1.69 14.16 -2.80
CA MET A 115 1.83 14.36 -1.36
C MET A 115 3.13 15.04 -0.96
N THR A 116 4.25 14.63 -1.54
CA THR A 116 5.60 14.95 -1.03
C THR A 116 6.50 15.63 -2.04
N ASN A 117 6.18 15.55 -3.33
CA ASN A 117 7.06 15.97 -4.43
C ASN A 117 8.50 15.41 -4.29
N GLY A 118 8.64 14.21 -3.72
CA GLY A 118 9.92 13.56 -3.47
C GLY A 118 10.70 14.05 -2.25
N GLY A 119 10.15 14.96 -1.43
CA GLY A 119 10.75 15.45 -0.18
C GLY A 119 10.27 14.72 1.08
N PRO A 120 10.76 15.12 2.27
CA PRO A 120 11.86 16.06 2.53
C PRO A 120 13.24 15.41 2.27
N GLY A 121 14.20 16.21 1.80
CA GLY A 121 15.59 15.77 1.58
C GLY A 121 15.79 14.66 0.53
N GLY A 122 14.79 14.37 -0.31
CA GLY A 122 14.84 13.24 -1.24
C GLY A 122 14.38 11.90 -0.66
N GLY A 123 13.98 11.85 0.62
CA GLY A 123 13.71 10.60 1.34
C GLY A 123 12.55 9.77 0.79
N THR A 124 11.66 10.38 0.01
CA THR A 124 10.48 9.73 -0.58
C THR A 124 10.59 9.54 -2.10
N THR A 125 11.76 9.85 -2.68
CA THR A 125 11.98 9.75 -4.12
C THR A 125 12.18 8.30 -4.54
N SER A 126 11.23 7.74 -5.30
CA SER A 126 11.41 6.46 -6.01
C SER A 126 12.32 6.62 -7.24
N LEU A 127 12.93 5.53 -7.72
CA LEU A 127 13.73 5.51 -8.94
C LEU A 127 12.97 6.10 -10.14
N VAL A 128 11.70 5.71 -10.30
CA VAL A 128 10.82 6.22 -11.37
C VAL A 128 10.56 7.72 -11.21
N TYR A 129 10.37 8.19 -9.97
CA TYR A 129 10.17 9.61 -9.69
C TYR A 129 11.42 10.43 -9.98
N LYS A 130 12.60 9.88 -9.68
CA LYS A 130 13.89 10.51 -9.96
C LYS A 130 14.11 10.69 -11.46
N VAL A 131 13.90 9.63 -12.25
CA VAL A 131 14.02 9.67 -13.71
C VAL A 131 13.10 10.74 -14.31
N TYR A 132 11.85 10.82 -13.84
CA TYR A 132 10.92 11.87 -14.28
C TYR A 132 11.45 13.27 -13.93
N ARG A 133 11.90 13.49 -12.69
CA ARG A 133 12.39 14.78 -12.24
C ARG A 133 13.64 15.22 -13.01
N ASP A 134 14.60 14.32 -13.18
CA ASP A 134 15.86 14.64 -13.85
C ASP A 134 15.61 14.93 -15.35
N GLY A 135 14.69 14.21 -15.99
CA GLY A 135 14.41 14.33 -17.42
C GLY A 135 13.51 15.51 -17.78
N PHE A 136 12.40 15.67 -17.06
CA PHE A 136 11.39 16.68 -17.39
C PHE A 136 11.58 18.00 -16.62
N VAL A 137 12.05 17.95 -15.37
CA VAL A 137 12.24 19.15 -14.55
C VAL A 137 13.68 19.66 -14.66
N GLY A 138 14.67 18.75 -14.66
CA GLY A 138 16.09 19.06 -14.83
C GLY A 138 16.53 19.28 -16.28
N ALA A 139 15.66 18.98 -17.25
CA ALA A 139 15.93 19.01 -18.69
C ALA A 139 17.09 18.10 -19.16
N ASP A 140 17.50 17.12 -18.35
CA ASP A 140 18.53 16.14 -18.70
C ASP A 140 17.89 14.86 -19.27
N LEU A 141 17.46 14.97 -20.53
CA LEU A 141 16.85 13.85 -21.26
C LEU A 141 17.84 12.70 -21.50
N GLY A 142 19.15 12.99 -21.53
CA GLY A 142 20.21 12.01 -21.79
C GLY A 142 20.50 11.13 -20.58
N GLY A 143 20.71 11.73 -19.40
CA GLY A 143 20.93 11.01 -18.15
C GLY A 143 19.69 10.28 -17.62
N SER A 144 18.50 10.72 -18.02
CA SER A 144 17.23 10.13 -17.58
C SER A 144 16.74 8.96 -18.45
N SER A 145 17.29 8.80 -19.65
CA SER A 145 16.95 7.70 -20.57
C SER A 145 17.93 6.52 -20.53
N ALA A 146 19.04 6.66 -19.77
CA ALA A 146 20.17 5.73 -19.72
C ALA A 146 20.12 4.76 -18.54
#